data_AF-A0A956EBK6-F1
#
_entry.id   AF-A0A956EBK6-F1
#
_cell.length_a   1.000
_cell.length_b   1.000
_cell.length_c   1.000
_cell.angle_alpha   90.00
_cell.angle_beta   90.00
_cell.angle_gamma   90.00
#
_symmetry.space_group_name_H-M   'P 1'
#
loop_
_entity.id
_entity.type
_entity.pdbx_description
1 polymer ?
#
loop_
_entity_poly.entity_id
_entity_poly.type
_entity_poly.pdbx_seq_one_letter_code
_entity_poly.pdbx_strand_id
1 'polypeptide(L)'
;MSSYASLVLHVLAHVQLPEPGSLHEPAYVEWCAARLGGIERRELGDDVRLLAALLAPLEERLAVQLLPRLFARDADAARAGSIDLEDFPRQGVSSYDEAVWRHLIGRRAAEVLRVVCEVERLHLARLSPPSPDPALQRYLAELTPAAPSLGALRVVELRPLWRRGRLTSGEIWVGSARSGEGPGRLHVAWQACHEATLREVGEAWPSSAGYDVALEYAALGLLGERAGRAGLAADHAVWFQTRAGPLPRGIQDLEGRIPPALFARVERLAER
;
A
#
# COMPACT_ATOMS: atom_id res chain seq x y z
N MET A 1 -2.36 9.25 -12.56
CA MET A 1 -2.29 8.19 -11.53
C MET A 1 -1.81 6.95 -12.24
N SER A 2 -0.89 6.16 -11.68
CA SER A 2 -0.44 4.96 -12.38
C SER A 2 -1.58 3.95 -12.50
N SER A 3 -2.12 3.79 -13.71
CA SER A 3 -3.08 2.74 -14.02
C SER A 3 -2.49 1.36 -13.75
N TYR A 4 -1.18 1.20 -13.94
CA TYR A 4 -0.50 -0.06 -13.69
C TYR A 4 -0.44 -0.44 -12.21
N ALA A 5 -0.09 0.51 -11.33
CA ALA A 5 -0.12 0.25 -9.89
C ALA A 5 -1.52 -0.18 -9.41
N SER A 6 -2.57 0.50 -9.90
CA SER A 6 -3.95 0.12 -9.60
C SER A 6 -4.31 -1.27 -10.14
N LEU A 7 -3.75 -1.68 -11.27
CA LEU A 7 -4.01 -2.97 -11.90
C LEU A 7 -3.37 -4.12 -11.12
N VAL A 8 -2.10 -3.98 -10.76
CA VAL A 8 -1.39 -4.96 -9.95
C VAL A 8 -2.08 -5.11 -8.58
N LEU A 9 -2.41 -4.00 -7.93
CA LEU A 9 -3.11 -4.04 -6.64
C LEU A 9 -4.53 -4.57 -6.75
N HIS A 10 -5.23 -4.35 -7.88
CA HIS A 10 -6.54 -4.96 -8.15
C HIS A 10 -6.46 -6.48 -8.13
N VAL A 11 -5.53 -7.05 -8.90
CA VAL A 11 -5.32 -8.51 -8.95
C VAL A 11 -4.93 -9.03 -7.57
N LEU A 12 -3.95 -8.42 -6.91
CA LEU A 12 -3.49 -8.86 -5.59
C LEU A 12 -4.58 -8.79 -4.50
N ALA A 13 -5.53 -7.87 -4.60
CA ALA A 13 -6.65 -7.80 -3.66
C ALA A 13 -7.61 -9.00 -3.77
N HIS A 14 -7.64 -9.68 -4.93
CA HIS A 14 -8.39 -10.92 -5.11
C HIS A 14 -7.65 -12.16 -4.59
N VAL A 15 -6.34 -12.10 -4.39
CA VAL A 15 -5.54 -13.27 -3.96
C VAL A 15 -5.64 -13.46 -2.45
N GLN A 16 -6.45 -14.44 -2.05
CA GLN A 16 -6.62 -14.79 -0.64
C GLN A 16 -5.40 -15.56 -0.12
N LEU A 17 -4.63 -14.90 0.75
CA LEU A 17 -3.46 -15.46 1.42
C LEU A 17 -3.60 -15.31 2.94
N PRO A 18 -3.04 -16.22 3.75
CA PRO A 18 -2.93 -16.00 5.19
C PRO A 18 -2.04 -14.78 5.46
N GLU A 19 -2.35 -13.95 6.46
CA GLU A 19 -1.45 -12.87 6.90
C GLU A 19 -0.12 -13.44 7.45
N PRO A 20 1.02 -12.70 7.43
CA PRO A 20 1.21 -11.27 7.11
C PRO A 20 1.49 -10.94 5.64
N GLY A 21 1.20 -9.71 5.22
CA GLY A 21 1.55 -9.19 3.89
C GLY A 21 0.57 -9.57 2.79
N SER A 22 -0.57 -10.17 3.12
CA SER A 22 -1.66 -10.37 2.17
C SER A 22 -2.22 -9.00 1.77
N LEU A 23 -2.55 -8.80 0.50
CA LEU A 23 -3.30 -7.62 0.04
C LEU A 23 -4.79 -7.90 -0.12
N HIS A 24 -5.22 -9.11 0.25
CA HIS A 24 -6.62 -9.48 0.16
C HIS A 24 -7.51 -8.49 0.93
N GLU A 25 -8.55 -8.04 0.26
CA GLU A 25 -9.50 -7.09 0.82
C GLU A 25 -10.92 -7.52 0.45
N PRO A 26 -11.59 -8.27 1.33
CA PRO A 26 -12.90 -8.85 1.05
C PRO A 26 -13.94 -7.80 0.61
N ALA A 27 -13.95 -6.62 1.23
CA ALA A 27 -14.91 -5.57 0.89
C ALA A 27 -14.69 -5.03 -0.53
N TYR A 28 -13.43 -4.91 -0.97
CA TYR A 28 -13.10 -4.52 -2.33
C TYR A 28 -13.46 -5.61 -3.35
N VAL A 29 -13.23 -6.88 -3.00
CA VAL A 29 -13.58 -8.02 -3.85
C VAL A 29 -15.09 -8.10 -4.06
N GLU A 30 -15.88 -7.96 -2.99
CA GLU A 30 -17.35 -7.90 -3.06
C GLU A 30 -17.82 -6.72 -3.92
N TRP A 31 -17.23 -5.54 -3.71
CA TRP A 31 -17.52 -4.34 -4.49
C TRP A 31 -17.23 -4.53 -5.99
N CYS A 32 -16.13 -5.22 -6.34
CA CYS A 32 -15.79 -5.58 -7.72
C CYS A 32 -16.79 -6.59 -8.29
N ALA A 33 -17.16 -7.62 -7.54
CA ALA A 33 -18.10 -8.64 -7.98
C ALA A 33 -19.47 -8.04 -8.37
N ALA A 34 -19.94 -7.04 -7.61
CA ALA A 34 -21.18 -6.32 -7.89
C ALA A 34 -21.15 -5.50 -9.21
N ARG A 35 -19.97 -5.14 -9.72
CA ARG A 35 -19.80 -4.23 -10.86
C ARG A 35 -19.22 -4.88 -12.11
N LEU A 36 -18.36 -5.87 -11.92
CA LEU A 36 -17.64 -6.58 -12.99
C LEU A 36 -18.13 -8.03 -13.16
N GLY A 37 -18.97 -8.52 -12.23
CA GLY A 37 -19.29 -9.93 -12.10
C GLY A 37 -18.28 -10.66 -11.21
N GLY A 38 -18.71 -11.80 -10.65
CA GLY A 38 -17.86 -12.65 -9.81
C GLY A 38 -16.62 -13.13 -10.57
N ILE A 39 -15.52 -13.38 -9.85
CA ILE A 39 -14.25 -13.81 -10.44
C ILE A 39 -14.37 -15.11 -11.26
N GLU A 40 -15.27 -16.03 -10.88
CA GLU A 40 -15.50 -17.29 -11.60
C GLU A 40 -16.15 -17.08 -12.98
N ARG A 41 -16.68 -15.88 -13.25
CA ARG A 41 -17.22 -15.49 -14.56
C ARG A 41 -16.22 -14.67 -15.38
N ARG A 42 -15.03 -14.43 -14.82
CA ARG A 42 -13.88 -13.77 -15.45
C ARG A 42 -12.76 -14.79 -15.60
N GLU A 43 -11.82 -14.54 -16.49
CA GLU A 43 -10.62 -15.38 -16.63
C GLU A 43 -9.74 -15.34 -15.35
N LEU A 44 -9.95 -14.34 -14.49
CA LEU A 44 -9.24 -14.14 -13.22
C LEU A 44 -9.36 -15.29 -12.20
N GLY A 45 -10.42 -16.11 -12.24
CA GLY A 45 -10.68 -17.12 -11.20
C GLY A 45 -9.55 -18.16 -11.05
N ASP A 46 -9.13 -18.76 -12.15
CA ASP A 46 -8.04 -19.75 -12.17
C ASP A 46 -6.68 -19.10 -11.89
N ASP A 47 -6.47 -17.90 -12.44
CA ASP A 47 -5.26 -17.12 -12.28
C ASP A 47 -5.00 -16.74 -10.82
N VAL A 48 -6.04 -16.33 -10.09
CA VAL A 48 -5.95 -16.00 -8.66
C VAL A 48 -5.61 -17.23 -7.81
N ARG A 49 -6.13 -18.41 -8.18
CA ARG A 49 -5.78 -19.68 -7.50
C ARG A 49 -4.32 -20.05 -7.73
N LEU A 50 -3.83 -19.91 -8.98
CA LEU A 50 -2.42 -20.12 -9.31
C LEU A 50 -1.53 -19.13 -8.56
N LEU A 51 -1.88 -17.84 -8.57
CA LEU A 51 -1.16 -16.81 -7.83
C LEU A 51 -1.14 -17.10 -6.32
N ALA A 52 -2.25 -17.55 -5.73
CA ALA A 52 -2.28 -17.89 -4.31
C ALA A 52 -1.28 -19.00 -3.95
N ALA A 53 -1.13 -20.01 -4.82
CA ALA A 53 -0.14 -21.06 -4.64
C ALA A 53 1.31 -20.53 -4.78
N LEU A 54 1.57 -19.69 -5.79
CA LEU A 54 2.89 -19.10 -6.02
C LEU A 54 3.31 -18.09 -4.92
N LEU A 55 2.34 -17.40 -4.33
CA LEU A 55 2.52 -16.37 -3.29
C LEU A 55 2.35 -16.92 -1.86
N ALA A 56 2.29 -18.24 -1.71
CA ALA A 56 2.25 -18.87 -0.39
C ALA A 56 3.50 -18.52 0.45
N PRO A 57 4.74 -18.55 -0.10
CA PRO A 57 5.91 -18.06 0.62
C PRO A 57 5.85 -16.55 0.86
N LEU A 58 6.16 -16.11 2.08
CA LEU A 58 6.19 -14.69 2.45
C LEU A 58 7.15 -13.89 1.57
N GLU A 59 8.33 -14.44 1.27
CA GLU A 59 9.33 -13.77 0.43
C GLU A 59 8.77 -13.43 -0.96
N GLU A 60 8.15 -14.41 -1.64
CA GLU A 60 7.52 -14.20 -2.94
C GLU A 60 6.40 -13.17 -2.86
N ARG A 61 5.58 -13.24 -1.82
CA ARG A 61 4.48 -12.29 -1.56
C ARG A 61 4.96 -10.85 -1.37
N LEU A 62 6.05 -10.66 -0.64
CA LEU A 62 6.63 -9.34 -0.41
C LEU A 62 7.32 -8.84 -1.69
N ALA A 63 8.01 -9.72 -2.42
CA ALA A 63 8.68 -9.38 -3.67
C ALA A 63 7.68 -8.86 -4.71
N VAL A 64 6.60 -9.58 -4.99
CA VAL A 64 5.63 -9.17 -6.03
C VAL A 64 4.90 -7.87 -5.71
N GLN A 65 4.83 -7.45 -4.44
CA GLN A 65 4.28 -6.16 -4.05
C GLN A 65 5.14 -4.97 -4.49
N LEU A 66 6.36 -5.21 -4.99
CA LEU A 66 7.18 -4.20 -5.66
C LEU A 66 6.78 -3.98 -7.13
N LEU A 67 6.11 -4.94 -7.77
CA LEU A 67 5.70 -4.86 -9.17
C LEU A 67 4.91 -3.57 -9.52
N PRO A 68 3.98 -3.06 -8.70
CA PRO A 68 3.32 -1.77 -8.94
C PRO A 68 4.28 -0.58 -9.16
N ARG A 69 5.50 -0.65 -8.62
CA ARG A 69 6.52 0.39 -8.70
C ARG A 69 7.44 0.24 -9.90
N LEU A 70 7.34 -0.88 -10.64
CA LEU A 70 8.28 -1.21 -11.69
C LEU A 70 8.29 -0.15 -12.80
N PHE A 71 7.14 0.42 -13.15
CA PHE A 71 7.04 1.47 -14.16
C PHE A 71 6.60 2.80 -13.56
N ALA A 72 7.35 3.86 -13.88
CA ALA A 72 6.96 5.22 -13.50
C ALA A 72 5.86 5.80 -14.39
N ARG A 73 5.69 5.26 -15.61
CA ARG A 73 4.74 5.76 -16.62
C ARG A 73 3.86 4.64 -17.15
N ASP A 74 2.56 4.93 -17.29
CA ASP A 74 1.58 3.97 -17.79
C ASP A 74 1.83 3.56 -19.24
N ALA A 75 2.43 4.44 -20.06
CA ALA A 75 2.81 4.11 -21.44
C ALA A 75 3.91 3.04 -21.50
N ASP A 76 4.82 3.00 -20.53
CA ASP A 76 5.84 1.95 -20.44
C ASP A 76 5.21 0.64 -19.94
N ALA A 77 4.33 0.70 -18.94
CA ALA A 77 3.57 -0.45 -18.47
C ALA A 77 2.66 -1.06 -19.55
N ALA A 78 2.05 -0.24 -20.41
CA ALA A 78 1.25 -0.73 -21.54
C ALA A 78 2.10 -1.46 -22.58
N ARG A 79 3.30 -0.95 -22.89
CA ARG A 79 4.24 -1.63 -23.80
C ARG A 79 4.77 -2.94 -23.22
N ALA A 80 5.01 -2.97 -21.92
CA ALA A 80 5.48 -4.15 -21.20
C ALA A 80 4.44 -5.28 -21.12
N GLY A 81 3.16 -5.02 -21.42
CA GLY A 81 2.11 -6.05 -21.37
C GLY A 81 2.38 -7.22 -22.32
N SER A 82 3.08 -6.99 -23.43
CA SER A 82 3.39 -8.04 -24.42
C SER A 82 4.82 -8.57 -24.33
N ILE A 83 5.56 -8.22 -23.28
CA ILE A 83 6.99 -8.53 -23.15
C ILE A 83 7.19 -9.27 -21.82
N ASP A 84 8.03 -10.29 -21.80
CA ASP A 84 8.38 -10.98 -20.56
C ASP A 84 9.28 -10.08 -19.69
N LEU A 85 9.18 -10.19 -18.36
CA LEU A 85 9.97 -9.38 -17.42
C LEU A 85 11.49 -9.47 -17.72
N GLU A 86 11.95 -10.63 -18.19
CA GLU A 86 13.36 -10.88 -18.50
C GLU A 86 13.89 -10.07 -19.69
N ASP A 87 13.01 -9.65 -20.61
CA ASP A 87 13.39 -9.00 -21.87
C ASP A 87 13.17 -7.49 -21.89
N PHE A 88 12.62 -6.89 -20.82
CA PHE A 88 12.33 -5.45 -20.75
C PHE A 88 13.46 -4.51 -21.17
N PRO A 89 14.70 -4.66 -20.67
CA PRO A 89 15.78 -3.73 -21.01
C PRO A 89 16.13 -3.74 -22.51
N ARG A 90 15.80 -4.84 -23.21
CA ARG A 90 16.13 -5.05 -24.62
C ARG A 90 15.08 -4.48 -25.57
N GLN A 91 13.86 -4.26 -25.08
CA GLN A 91 12.70 -3.93 -25.93
C GLN A 91 12.20 -2.48 -25.79
N GLY A 92 13.06 -1.56 -25.37
CA GLY A 92 12.77 -0.12 -25.44
C GLY A 92 11.84 0.41 -24.34
N VAL A 93 11.74 -0.29 -23.21
CA VAL A 93 11.14 0.25 -21.98
C VAL A 93 12.08 1.32 -21.42
N SER A 94 11.69 2.58 -21.58
CA SER A 94 12.58 3.73 -21.32
C SER A 94 12.53 4.27 -19.88
N SER A 95 11.61 3.78 -19.05
CA SER A 95 11.49 4.20 -17.64
C SER A 95 10.97 3.06 -16.77
N TYR A 96 11.88 2.38 -16.09
CA TYR A 96 11.57 1.38 -15.06
C TYR A 96 12.52 1.52 -13.87
N ASP A 97 12.10 1.03 -12.70
CA ASP A 97 12.96 0.94 -11.51
C ASP A 97 13.86 -0.30 -11.65
N GLU A 98 15.14 -0.08 -11.96
CA GLU A 98 16.10 -1.17 -12.19
C GLU A 98 16.32 -2.05 -10.95
N ALA A 99 16.29 -1.47 -9.75
CA ALA A 99 16.46 -2.23 -8.53
C ALA A 99 15.26 -3.15 -8.28
N VAL A 100 14.05 -2.64 -8.52
CA VAL A 100 12.81 -3.45 -8.48
C VAL A 100 12.85 -4.55 -9.55
N TRP A 101 13.22 -4.21 -10.79
CA TRP A 101 13.32 -5.19 -11.87
C TRP A 101 14.29 -6.33 -11.53
N ARG A 102 15.51 -6.03 -11.07
CA ARG A 102 16.49 -7.05 -10.66
C ARG A 102 16.00 -7.91 -9.50
N HIS A 103 15.12 -7.39 -8.65
CA HIS A 103 14.53 -8.16 -7.56
C HIS A 103 13.41 -9.10 -8.03
N LEU A 104 12.74 -8.76 -9.14
CA LEU A 104 11.60 -9.50 -9.69
C LEU A 104 11.99 -10.48 -10.78
N ILE A 105 13.07 -10.23 -11.51
CA ILE A 105 13.50 -11.08 -12.64
C ILE A 105 13.79 -12.52 -12.18
N GLY A 106 13.32 -13.50 -12.96
CA GLY A 106 13.40 -14.93 -12.63
C GLY A 106 12.36 -15.41 -11.61
N ARG A 107 11.58 -14.50 -10.97
CA ARG A 107 10.48 -14.90 -10.08
C ARG A 107 9.23 -15.20 -10.90
N ARG A 108 8.87 -16.47 -10.98
CA ARG A 108 7.65 -16.93 -11.68
C ARG A 108 6.38 -16.21 -11.20
N ALA A 109 6.27 -15.93 -9.91
CA ALA A 109 5.10 -15.25 -9.35
C ALA A 109 4.92 -13.82 -9.90
N ALA A 110 6.02 -13.10 -10.12
CA ALA A 110 6.00 -11.75 -10.69
C ALA A 110 5.56 -11.77 -12.16
N GLU A 111 6.06 -12.72 -12.93
CA GLU A 111 5.70 -12.90 -14.35
C GLU A 111 4.22 -13.28 -14.50
N VAL A 112 3.74 -14.26 -13.72
CA VAL A 112 2.33 -14.64 -13.72
C VAL A 112 1.47 -13.43 -13.33
N LEU A 113 1.81 -12.71 -12.27
CA LEU A 113 1.05 -11.52 -11.85
C LEU A 113 0.98 -10.46 -12.96
N ARG A 114 2.08 -10.22 -13.68
CA ARG A 114 2.12 -9.30 -14.82
C ARG A 114 1.15 -9.75 -15.93
N VAL A 115 1.16 -11.02 -16.31
CA VAL A 115 0.26 -11.56 -17.35
C VAL A 115 -1.20 -11.44 -16.93
N VAL A 116 -1.52 -11.81 -15.68
CA VAL A 116 -2.88 -11.71 -15.12
C VAL A 116 -3.37 -10.26 -15.10
N CYS A 117 -2.48 -9.30 -14.83
CA CYS A 117 -2.80 -7.88 -14.94
C CYS A 117 -3.25 -7.52 -16.35
N GLU A 118 -2.59 -8.02 -17.40
CA GLU A 118 -2.98 -7.71 -18.79
C GLU A 118 -4.37 -8.25 -19.14
N VAL A 119 -4.71 -9.45 -18.69
CA VAL A 119 -6.05 -10.03 -18.83
C VAL A 119 -7.09 -9.15 -18.14
N GLU A 120 -6.79 -8.66 -16.94
CA GLU A 120 -7.72 -7.85 -16.15
C GLU A 120 -7.79 -6.37 -16.54
N ARG A 121 -6.90 -5.90 -17.41
CA ARG A 121 -6.82 -4.49 -17.81
C ARG A 121 -8.15 -3.95 -18.32
N LEU A 122 -8.84 -4.71 -19.18
CA LEU A 122 -10.13 -4.32 -19.75
C LEU A 122 -11.25 -4.31 -18.70
N HIS A 123 -11.21 -5.22 -17.73
CA HIS A 123 -12.17 -5.26 -16.63
C HIS A 123 -11.97 -4.07 -15.70
N LEU A 124 -10.74 -3.79 -15.28
CA LEU A 124 -10.44 -2.63 -14.43
C LEU A 124 -10.81 -1.31 -15.12
N ALA A 125 -10.59 -1.19 -16.44
CA ALA A 125 -10.94 0.02 -17.21
C ALA A 125 -12.44 0.35 -17.20
N ARG A 126 -13.33 -0.63 -16.93
CA ARG A 126 -14.77 -0.41 -16.75
C ARG A 126 -15.12 0.26 -15.42
N LEU A 127 -14.20 0.24 -14.46
CA LEU A 127 -14.38 0.92 -13.20
C LEU A 127 -13.95 2.38 -13.35
N SER A 128 -14.83 3.32 -13.01
CA SER A 128 -14.48 4.75 -13.03
C SER A 128 -13.22 4.98 -12.19
N PRO A 129 -12.28 5.85 -12.57
CA PRO A 129 -11.16 6.20 -11.71
C PRO A 129 -11.66 6.87 -10.41
N PRO A 130 -10.87 6.88 -9.33
CA PRO A 130 -11.15 7.72 -8.17
C PRO A 130 -11.22 9.18 -8.62
N SER A 131 -12.30 9.87 -8.23
CA SER A 131 -12.43 11.31 -8.44
C SER A 131 -11.70 12.05 -7.31
N PRO A 132 -10.92 13.10 -7.61
CA PRO A 132 -10.33 13.95 -6.58
C PRO A 132 -11.40 14.46 -5.62
N ASP A 133 -11.15 14.35 -4.32
CA ASP A 133 -12.05 14.83 -3.29
C ASP A 133 -11.40 15.98 -2.50
N PRO A 134 -11.92 17.21 -2.60
CA PRO A 134 -11.42 18.34 -1.84
C PRO A 134 -11.40 18.11 -0.32
N ALA A 135 -12.31 17.28 0.21
CA ALA A 135 -12.33 16.96 1.64
C ALA A 135 -11.09 16.19 2.07
N LEU A 136 -10.54 15.32 1.21
CA LEU A 136 -9.29 14.61 1.51
C LEU A 136 -8.14 15.61 1.66
N GLN A 137 -8.00 16.57 0.73
CA GLN A 137 -6.94 17.58 0.79
C GLN A 137 -7.03 18.43 2.06
N ARG A 138 -8.25 18.79 2.47
CA ARG A 138 -8.48 19.48 3.74
C ARG A 138 -8.00 18.64 4.94
N TYR A 139 -8.41 17.38 5.04
CA TYR A 139 -7.97 16.52 6.14
C TYR A 139 -6.46 16.30 6.15
N LEU A 140 -5.82 16.13 4.99
CA LEU A 140 -4.36 16.01 4.90
C LEU A 140 -3.66 17.27 5.46
N ALA A 141 -4.18 18.46 5.15
CA ALA A 141 -3.66 19.72 5.70
C ALA A 141 -3.88 19.81 7.22
N GLU A 142 -5.07 19.46 7.71
CA GLU A 142 -5.41 19.47 9.15
C GLU A 142 -4.56 18.48 9.96
N LEU A 143 -4.23 17.32 9.39
CA LEU A 143 -3.44 16.27 10.07
C LEU A 143 -1.92 16.44 9.93
N THR A 144 -1.45 17.39 9.11
CA THR A 144 -0.01 17.64 8.91
C THR A 144 0.78 17.85 10.22
N PRO A 145 0.26 18.54 11.26
CA PRO A 145 0.95 18.65 12.55
C PRO A 145 1.23 17.30 13.23
N ALA A 146 0.40 16.28 12.99
CA ALA A 146 0.61 14.93 13.54
C ALA A 146 1.60 14.09 12.70
N ALA A 147 1.73 14.37 11.40
CA ALA A 147 2.64 13.68 10.49
C ALA A 147 3.34 14.68 9.54
N PRO A 148 4.39 15.38 10.00
CA PRO A 148 5.01 16.48 9.24
C PRO A 148 5.56 16.07 7.88
N SER A 149 6.07 14.84 7.73
CA SER A 149 6.62 14.37 6.45
C SER A 149 5.56 14.15 5.36
N LEU A 150 4.28 14.18 5.72
CA LEU A 150 3.18 14.12 4.76
C LEU A 150 3.29 15.23 3.70
N GLY A 151 3.73 16.44 4.08
CA GLY A 151 3.87 17.58 3.18
C GLY A 151 4.94 17.39 2.09
N ALA A 152 5.86 16.44 2.26
CA ALA A 152 6.90 16.12 1.27
C ALA A 152 6.51 14.97 0.32
N LEU A 153 5.30 14.41 0.48
CA LEU A 153 4.86 13.20 -0.20
C LEU A 153 3.59 13.46 -1.01
N ARG A 154 3.52 12.85 -2.20
CA ARG A 154 2.31 12.90 -3.02
C ARG A 154 1.33 11.82 -2.57
N VAL A 155 0.15 12.20 -2.09
CA VAL A 155 -0.90 11.22 -1.77
C VAL A 155 -1.68 10.85 -3.03
N VAL A 156 -1.78 9.55 -3.31
CA VAL A 156 -2.45 8.99 -4.49
C VAL A 156 -3.49 7.96 -4.05
N GLU A 157 -4.72 8.13 -4.52
CA GLU A 157 -5.81 7.23 -4.18
C GLU A 157 -5.83 5.99 -5.09
N LEU A 158 -5.58 4.80 -4.56
CA LEU A 158 -5.67 3.53 -5.29
C LEU A 158 -6.78 2.67 -4.69
N ARG A 159 -7.92 2.58 -5.38
CA ARG A 159 -9.12 1.85 -4.89
C ARG A 159 -8.84 0.46 -4.33
N PRO A 160 -8.01 -0.41 -4.96
CA PRO A 160 -7.79 -1.76 -4.46
C PRO A 160 -7.22 -1.84 -3.04
N LEU A 161 -6.59 -0.76 -2.55
CA LEU A 161 -6.07 -0.72 -1.19
C LEU A 161 -7.17 -0.56 -0.13
N TRP A 162 -8.36 -0.06 -0.49
CA TRP A 162 -9.51 0.15 0.39
C TRP A 162 -9.19 0.85 1.74
N ARG A 163 -8.85 0.11 2.80
CA ARG A 163 -8.47 0.64 4.13
C ARG A 163 -6.97 0.78 4.34
N ARG A 164 -6.16 0.23 3.45
CA ARG A 164 -4.70 0.10 3.54
C ARG A 164 -4.01 1.29 2.88
N GLY A 165 -2.73 1.46 3.19
CA GLY A 165 -1.83 2.38 2.50
C GLY A 165 -0.53 1.68 2.13
N ARG A 166 0.23 2.30 1.22
CA ARG A 166 1.55 1.86 0.78
C ARG A 166 2.45 3.05 0.54
N LEU A 167 3.58 3.09 1.22
CA LEU A 167 4.65 4.04 0.97
C LEU A 167 5.49 3.64 -0.25
N THR A 168 5.86 4.63 -1.06
CA THR A 168 6.87 4.53 -2.13
C THR A 168 7.92 5.65 -1.96
N SER A 169 8.92 5.74 -2.86
CA SER A 169 10.03 6.70 -2.73
C SER A 169 9.59 8.19 -2.75
N GLY A 170 8.44 8.51 -3.33
CA GLY A 170 7.92 9.89 -3.38
C GLY A 170 6.40 10.00 -3.24
N GLU A 171 5.71 8.88 -3.07
CA GLU A 171 4.25 8.84 -3.04
C GLU A 171 3.75 7.98 -1.90
N ILE A 172 2.60 8.33 -1.37
CA ILE A 172 1.81 7.48 -0.50
C ILE A 172 0.57 7.06 -1.27
N TRP A 173 0.43 5.78 -1.50
CA TRP A 173 -0.78 5.22 -2.07
C TRP A 173 -1.74 4.87 -0.95
N VAL A 174 -2.99 5.33 -1.03
CA VAL A 174 -4.02 5.06 -0.03
C VAL A 174 -5.26 4.49 -0.69
N GLY A 175 -5.92 3.58 0.02
CA GLY A 175 -7.22 3.10 -0.40
C GLY A 175 -8.25 4.22 -0.47
N SER A 176 -9.19 4.08 -1.40
CA SER A 176 -10.23 5.07 -1.65
C SER A 176 -11.58 4.40 -1.78
N ALA A 177 -12.50 4.87 -0.95
CA ALA A 177 -13.93 4.57 -0.97
C ALA A 177 -14.66 5.60 -1.83
N ARG A 178 -15.72 5.18 -2.53
CA ARG A 178 -16.70 6.15 -3.05
C ARG A 178 -17.61 6.62 -1.92
N SER A 179 -18.24 7.78 -2.10
CA SER A 179 -19.25 8.34 -1.19
C SER A 179 -20.28 7.27 -0.80
N GLY A 180 -20.25 6.84 0.47
CA GLY A 180 -21.19 5.87 1.06
C GLY A 180 -20.71 4.40 1.11
N GLU A 181 -19.59 4.04 0.49
CA GLU A 181 -19.09 2.65 0.46
C GLU A 181 -17.58 2.61 0.79
N GLY A 182 -17.22 2.17 2.01
CA GLY A 182 -15.84 1.98 2.47
C GLY A 182 -15.35 3.01 3.49
N PRO A 183 -14.03 3.11 3.77
CA PRO A 183 -13.49 4.03 4.78
C PRO A 183 -13.74 5.50 4.43
N GLY A 184 -14.16 6.29 5.41
CA GLY A 184 -14.35 7.74 5.23
C GLY A 184 -13.06 8.48 4.86
N ARG A 185 -13.16 9.69 4.30
CA ARG A 185 -11.99 10.51 3.91
C ARG A 185 -11.01 10.78 5.05
N LEU A 186 -11.54 10.91 6.27
CA LEU A 186 -10.71 11.06 7.47
C LEU A 186 -9.85 9.80 7.72
N HIS A 187 -10.39 8.60 7.52
CA HIS A 187 -9.61 7.36 7.60
C HIS A 187 -8.50 7.34 6.56
N VAL A 188 -8.80 7.72 5.32
CA VAL A 188 -7.82 7.78 4.23
C VAL A 188 -6.69 8.76 4.57
N ALA A 189 -7.01 9.92 5.15
CA ALA A 189 -6.02 10.89 5.58
C ALA A 189 -5.13 10.38 6.72
N TRP A 190 -5.71 9.74 7.75
CA TRP A 190 -4.94 9.09 8.82
C TRP A 190 -4.07 7.95 8.31
N GLN A 191 -4.58 7.17 7.37
CA GLN A 191 -3.81 6.14 6.70
C GLN A 191 -2.63 6.74 5.92
N ALA A 192 -2.77 7.90 5.29
CA ALA A 192 -1.63 8.60 4.68
C ALA A 192 -0.61 9.07 5.73
N CYS A 193 -1.08 9.64 6.85
CA CYS A 193 -0.23 10.08 7.96
C CYS A 193 0.60 8.92 8.53
N HIS A 194 -0.01 7.74 8.66
CA HIS A 194 0.67 6.53 9.07
C HIS A 194 1.81 6.13 8.13
N GLU A 195 1.56 6.07 6.82
CA GLU A 195 2.60 5.75 5.84
C GLU A 195 3.72 6.81 5.80
N ALA A 196 3.39 8.09 5.99
CA ALA A 196 4.38 9.16 6.13
C ALA A 196 5.25 8.95 7.38
N THR A 197 4.64 8.55 8.50
CA THR A 197 5.34 8.30 9.76
C THR A 197 6.22 7.06 9.68
N LEU A 198 5.76 6.00 9.00
CA LEU A 198 6.58 4.82 8.67
C LEU A 198 7.86 5.21 7.92
N ARG A 199 7.77 6.16 7.00
CA ARG A 199 8.94 6.69 6.28
C ARG A 199 9.95 7.30 7.26
N GLU A 200 9.50 8.20 8.14
CA GLU A 200 10.36 8.86 9.12
C GLU A 200 11.07 7.86 10.03
N VAL A 201 10.33 6.89 10.55
CA VAL A 201 10.88 5.85 11.42
C VAL A 201 11.86 4.96 10.65
N GLY A 202 11.54 4.61 9.40
CA GLY A 202 12.42 3.81 8.53
C GLY A 202 13.72 4.54 8.16
N GLU A 203 13.65 5.83 7.82
CA GLU A 203 14.83 6.67 7.56
C GLU A 203 15.70 6.82 8.83
N ALA A 204 15.06 6.93 9.99
CA ALA A 204 15.74 6.94 11.26
C ALA A 204 16.29 5.56 11.65
N TRP A 205 15.83 4.45 11.07
CA TRP A 205 16.25 3.07 11.37
C TRP A 205 16.47 2.23 10.09
N PRO A 206 17.56 2.51 9.34
CA PRO A 206 17.91 1.75 8.14
C PRO A 206 18.48 0.38 8.53
N SER A 207 17.60 -0.53 8.96
CA SER A 207 17.91 -1.94 9.20
C SER A 207 17.81 -2.72 7.88
N SER A 208 18.80 -3.56 7.60
CA SER A 208 18.82 -4.46 6.44
C SER A 208 17.94 -5.71 6.60
N ALA A 209 17.42 -5.97 7.80
CA ALA A 209 16.45 -7.03 8.05
C ALA A 209 15.04 -6.49 7.84
N GLY A 210 14.23 -7.23 7.09
CA GLY A 210 12.92 -6.84 6.57
C GLY A 210 12.00 -6.13 7.56
N TYR A 211 11.14 -5.28 7.00
CA TYR A 211 9.91 -4.85 7.62
C TYR A 211 9.22 -6.04 8.29
N ASP A 212 8.62 -5.86 9.46
CA ASP A 212 7.40 -6.62 9.70
C ASP A 212 6.53 -6.05 10.82
N VAL A 213 7.09 -5.75 11.99
CA VAL A 213 6.24 -5.39 13.14
C VAL A 213 6.80 -4.21 13.93
N ALA A 214 8.09 -4.20 14.28
CA ALA A 214 8.63 -3.15 15.14
C ALA A 214 8.53 -1.73 14.53
N LEU A 215 8.71 -1.59 13.21
CA LEU A 215 8.53 -0.32 12.50
C LEU A 215 7.08 0.15 12.50
N GLU A 216 6.13 -0.77 12.32
CA GLU A 216 4.69 -0.49 12.40
C GLU A 216 4.31 0.00 13.81
N TYR A 217 4.73 -0.73 14.84
CA TYR A 217 4.50 -0.32 16.23
C TYR A 217 5.12 1.05 16.53
N ALA A 218 6.38 1.27 16.12
CA ALA A 218 7.08 2.54 16.29
C ALA A 218 6.36 3.71 15.59
N ALA A 219 5.91 3.52 14.34
CA ALA A 219 5.18 4.53 13.60
C ALA A 219 3.82 4.84 14.23
N LEU A 220 3.07 3.81 14.67
CA LEU A 220 1.80 3.99 15.38
C LEU A 220 1.97 4.75 16.70
N GLY A 221 2.98 4.40 17.49
CA GLY A 221 3.26 5.10 18.75
C GLY A 221 3.69 6.55 18.54
N LEU A 222 4.56 6.81 17.55
CA LEU A 222 4.99 8.17 17.18
C LEU A 222 3.81 9.02 16.68
N LEU A 223 2.98 8.47 15.80
CA LEU A 223 1.81 9.14 15.26
C LEU A 223 0.79 9.45 16.37
N GLY A 224 0.55 8.50 17.28
CA GLY A 224 -0.34 8.68 18.43
C GLY A 224 0.12 9.78 19.39
N GLU A 225 1.42 9.83 19.71
CA GLU A 225 2.02 10.89 20.53
C GLU A 225 1.83 12.28 19.90
N ARG A 226 2.15 12.41 18.61
CA ARG A 226 2.00 13.69 17.89
C ARG A 226 0.53 14.09 17.72
N ALA A 227 -0.35 13.12 17.47
CA ALA A 227 -1.80 13.36 17.46
C ALA A 227 -2.27 13.90 18.82
N GLY A 228 -1.75 13.38 19.94
CA GLY A 228 -1.98 13.91 21.28
C GLY A 228 -1.61 15.38 21.42
N ARG A 229 -0.39 15.74 21.04
CA ARG A 229 0.11 17.13 21.12
C ARG A 229 -0.65 18.10 20.20
N ALA A 230 -1.11 17.60 19.06
CA ALA A 230 -1.91 18.38 18.11
C ALA A 230 -3.40 18.50 18.50
N GLY A 231 -3.84 17.86 19.60
CA GLY A 231 -5.26 17.85 20.00
C GLY A 231 -6.15 16.93 19.15
N LEU A 232 -5.55 15.99 18.42
CA LEU A 232 -6.20 15.06 17.47
C LEU A 232 -6.31 13.62 18.00
N ALA A 233 -6.06 13.40 19.30
CA ALA A 233 -6.02 12.07 19.90
C ALA A 233 -7.31 11.26 19.72
N ALA A 234 -8.47 11.90 19.80
CA ALA A 234 -9.76 11.24 19.66
C ALA A 234 -9.95 10.66 18.25
N ASP A 235 -9.67 11.46 17.22
CA ASP A 235 -9.78 11.05 15.82
C ASP A 235 -8.79 9.94 15.48
N HIS A 236 -7.54 10.06 15.97
CA HIS A 236 -6.53 9.01 15.84
C HIS A 236 -7.01 7.70 16.47
N ALA A 237 -7.55 7.75 17.69
CA ALA A 237 -8.04 6.55 18.38
C ALA A 237 -9.19 5.87 17.63
N VAL A 238 -10.10 6.64 17.01
CA VAL A 238 -11.17 6.09 16.16
C VAL A 238 -10.57 5.38 14.95
N TRP A 239 -9.67 6.04 14.20
CA TRP A 239 -9.00 5.41 13.05
C TRP A 239 -8.26 4.13 13.45
N PHE A 240 -7.52 4.19 14.55
CA PHE A 240 -6.71 3.10 15.06
C PHE A 240 -7.52 1.83 15.37
N GLN A 241 -8.70 1.98 15.98
CA GLN A 241 -9.61 0.86 16.26
C GLN A 241 -10.05 0.12 14.99
N THR A 242 -10.09 0.80 13.83
CA THR A 242 -10.49 0.19 12.56
C THR A 242 -9.41 -0.67 11.90
N ARG A 243 -8.15 -0.60 12.36
CA ARG A 243 -7.01 -1.36 11.81
C ARG A 243 -6.83 -2.77 12.38
N ALA A 244 -7.64 -3.16 13.38
CA ALA A 244 -7.67 -4.47 14.05
C ALA A 244 -6.37 -4.89 14.77
N GLY A 245 -6.44 -5.03 16.11
CA GLY A 245 -5.41 -5.64 16.97
C GLY A 245 -5.07 -4.81 18.23
N PRO A 246 -4.54 -5.42 19.31
CA PRO A 246 -4.04 -4.71 20.50
C PRO A 246 -2.71 -4.01 20.17
N LEU A 247 -2.82 -2.87 19.51
CA LEU A 247 -1.71 -2.04 19.05
C LEU A 247 -1.38 -0.94 20.10
N PRO A 248 -0.20 -0.29 20.04
CA PRO A 248 0.24 0.70 21.02
C PRO A 248 -0.52 2.02 20.86
N ARG A 249 -1.01 2.61 21.95
CA ARG A 249 -1.75 3.89 21.97
C ARG A 249 -0.83 5.11 22.06
N GLY A 250 0.43 4.91 22.44
CA GLY A 250 1.47 5.94 22.49
C GLY A 250 2.86 5.34 22.63
N ILE A 251 3.89 6.18 22.68
CA ILE A 251 5.30 5.73 22.73
C ILE A 251 5.56 4.87 23.97
N GLN A 252 4.92 5.17 25.11
CA GLN A 252 5.06 4.39 26.34
C GLN A 252 4.67 2.92 26.17
N ASP A 253 3.73 2.62 25.28
CA ASP A 253 3.31 1.24 24.99
C ASP A 253 4.32 0.47 24.13
N LEU A 254 5.37 1.14 23.63
CA LEU A 254 6.43 0.54 22.81
C LEU A 254 7.55 -0.09 23.65
N GLU A 255 7.65 0.27 24.93
CA GLU A 255 8.70 -0.26 25.81
C GLU A 255 8.61 -1.79 25.90
N GLY A 256 9.72 -2.48 25.60
CA GLY A 256 9.76 -3.94 25.50
C GLY A 256 9.11 -4.55 24.26
N ARG A 257 8.43 -3.76 23.41
CA ARG A 257 7.83 -4.22 22.14
C ARG A 257 8.71 -3.95 20.92
N ILE A 258 9.63 -2.99 21.02
CA ILE A 258 10.58 -2.66 19.96
C ILE A 258 12.02 -2.62 20.52
N PRO A 259 13.05 -2.76 19.66
CA PRO A 259 14.43 -2.65 20.12
C PRO A 259 14.69 -1.34 20.86
N PRO A 260 15.41 -1.33 22.01
CA PRO A 260 15.67 -0.11 22.78
C PRO A 260 16.32 1.00 21.97
N ALA A 261 17.20 0.63 21.03
CA ALA A 261 17.83 1.58 20.13
C ALA A 261 16.83 2.27 19.19
N LEU A 262 15.80 1.55 18.70
CA LEU A 262 14.70 2.11 17.90
C LEU A 262 13.79 2.98 18.77
N PHE A 263 13.44 2.52 19.98
CA PHE A 263 12.66 3.29 20.94
C PHE A 263 13.26 4.67 21.20
N ALA A 264 14.55 4.73 21.53
CA ALA A 264 15.24 6.00 21.75
C ALA A 264 15.26 6.91 20.51
N ARG A 265 15.21 6.35 19.28
CA ARG A 265 15.08 7.18 18.06
C ARG A 265 13.66 7.73 17.92
N VAL A 266 12.66 6.93 18.22
CA VAL A 266 11.24 7.32 18.19
C VAL A 266 10.97 8.43 19.20
N GLU A 267 11.53 8.35 20.42
CA GLU A 267 11.44 9.43 21.41
C GLU A 267 11.99 10.76 20.87
N ARG A 268 13.18 10.73 20.25
CA ARG A 268 13.77 11.93 19.62
C ARG A 268 12.97 12.46 18.44
N LEU A 269 12.29 11.59 17.69
CA LEU A 269 11.39 12.01 16.61
C LEU A 269 10.13 12.67 17.17
N ALA A 270 9.66 12.23 18.34
CA ALA A 270 8.50 12.81 18.99
C ALA A 270 8.77 14.22 19.51
N GLU A 271 10.00 14.54 19.94
CA GLU A 271 10.40 15.87 20.42
C GLU A 271 10.45 16.96 19.33
N ARG A 272 10.41 16.56 18.05
CA ARG A 272 10.42 17.46 16.88
C ARG A 272 8.99 17.82 16.47
#